data_AF-A0A522QZ22-F1
#
_entry.id   AF-A0A522QZ22-F1
#
_cell.length_a   1.000
_cell.length_b   1.000
_cell.length_c   1.000
_cell.angle_alpha   90.00
_cell.angle_beta   90.00
_cell.angle_gamma   90.00
#
_symmetry.space_group_name_H-M   'P 1'
#
loop_
_entity.id
_entity.type
_entity.pdbx_description
1 polymer ?
#
loop_
_entity_poly.entity_id
_entity_poly.type
_entity_poly.pdbx_seq_one_letter_code
_entity_poly.pdbx_strand_id
1 'polypeptide(L)' 'MTASSIARFTYRAFISYSHRDKAWADWLHRSLETYRVPSRLVGTTTAHGIIPRRLDPIFR' A
#
# COMPACT_ATOMS: atom_id res chain seq x y z
N MET A 1 -1.11 15.33 -24.24
CA MET A 1 -1.43 14.01 -23.62
C MET A 1 -0.14 13.42 -23.08
N THR A 2 0.21 13.75 -21.84
CA THR A 2 1.44 13.27 -21.19
C THR A 2 1.20 11.87 -20.64
N ALA A 3 1.83 10.87 -21.25
CA ALA A 3 1.84 9.52 -20.71
C ALA A 3 2.59 9.54 -19.37
N SER A 4 1.85 9.41 -18.27
CA SER A 4 2.43 9.11 -16.96
C SER A 4 3.16 7.78 -17.09
N SER A 5 4.49 7.80 -16.99
CA SER A 5 5.28 6.59 -16.89
C SER A 5 4.79 5.84 -15.65
N ILE A 6 4.14 4.70 -15.85
CA ILE A 6 3.78 3.82 -14.74
C ILE A 6 5.09 3.23 -14.25
N ALA A 7 5.75 3.93 -13.32
CA ALA A 7 6.83 3.38 -12.54
C ALA A 7 6.31 2.08 -11.93
N ARG A 8 6.90 0.96 -12.34
CA ARG A 8 6.56 -0.37 -11.82
C ARG A 8 7.12 -0.46 -10.41
N PHE A 9 6.42 0.12 -9.45
CA PHE A 9 6.80 0.03 -8.04
C PHE A 9 6.60 -1.41 -7.56
N THR A 10 7.68 -2.04 -7.09
CA THR A 10 7.65 -3.39 -6.49
C THR A 10 6.83 -3.40 -5.20
N TYR A 11 6.85 -2.29 -4.46
CA TYR A 11 6.13 -2.10 -3.20
C TYR A 11 5.06 -1.02 -3.32
N ARG A 12 3.98 -1.18 -2.58
CA ARG A 12 2.83 -0.26 -2.63
C ARG A 12 2.91 0.87 -1.61
N ALA A 13 3.53 0.61 -0.48
CA ALA A 13 3.83 1.63 0.52
C ALA A 13 5.12 1.28 1.26
N PHE A 14 5.67 2.28 1.93
CA PHE A 14 6.80 2.15 2.84
C PHE A 14 6.40 2.67 4.21
N ILE A 15 6.76 1.95 5.27
CA ILE A 15 6.57 2.37 6.65
C ILE A 15 7.91 2.86 7.19
N SER A 16 8.02 4.14 7.50
CA SER A 16 9.18 4.71 8.20
C SER A 16 8.86 4.84 9.69
N TYR A 17 9.70 4.27 10.56
CA TYR A 17 9.53 4.31 12.01
C TYR A 17 10.88 4.39 12.75
N SER A 18 10.84 4.90 13.98
CA SER A 18 12.00 4.88 14.87
C SER A 18 12.15 3.50 15.50
N HIS A 19 13.38 3.06 15.77
CA HIS A 19 13.64 1.73 16.37
C HIS A 19 12.88 1.48 17.69
N ARG A 20 12.54 2.55 18.42
CA ARG A 20 11.73 2.49 19.66
C ARG A 20 10.31 1.97 19.42
N ASP A 21 9.77 2.17 18.22
CA ASP A 21 8.38 1.86 17.86
C ASP A 21 8.25 0.57 17.04
N LYS A 22 9.29 -0.28 17.06
CA LYS A 22 9.34 -1.52 16.28
C LYS A 22 8.10 -2.41 16.48
N ALA A 23 7.64 -2.57 17.72
CA ALA A 23 6.46 -3.37 18.01
C ALA A 23 5.19 -2.83 17.33
N TRP A 24 5.06 -1.50 17.26
CA TRP A 24 3.94 -0.85 16.58
C TRP A 24 4.06 -0.97 15.04
N ALA A 25 5.28 -0.82 14.51
CA ALA A 25 5.54 -1.01 13.09
C ALA A 25 5.27 -2.46 12.63
N ASP A 26 5.65 -3.46 13.42
CA ASP A 26 5.37 -4.87 13.14
C ASP A 26 3.85 -5.15 13.15
N TRP A 27 3.11 -4.58 14.11
CA TRP A 27 1.65 -4.68 14.15
C TRP A 27 1.00 -4.02 12.92
N LEU A 28 1.46 -2.82 12.55
CA LEU A 28 0.94 -2.09 11.40
C LEU A 28 1.24 -2.82 10.09
N HIS A 29 2.46 -3.32 9.92
CA HIS A 29 2.88 -4.07 8.74
C HIS A 29 1.98 -5.30 8.52
N ARG A 30 1.80 -6.13 9.56
CA ARG A 30 0.90 -7.29 9.50
C ARG A 30 -0.55 -6.92 9.23
N SER A 31 -1.02 -5.83 9.83
CA SER A 31 -2.39 -5.34 9.63
C SER A 31 -2.62 -4.91 8.18
N LEU A 32 -1.65 -4.22 7.57
CA LEU A 32 -1.71 -3.80 6.17
C LEU A 32 -1.60 -4.98 5.19
N GLU A 33 -0.76 -5.97 5.48
CA GLU A 33 -0.64 -7.19 4.67
C GLU A 33 -1.92 -8.04 4.69
N THR A 34 -2.64 -8.04 5.81
CA THR A 34 -3.90 -8.78 5.96
C THR A 34 -5.15 -7.97 5.60
N TYR A 35 -5.01 -6.66 5.43
CA TYR A 35 -6.13 -5.78 5.13
C TYR A 35 -6.76 -6.11 3.77
N ARG A 36 -8.03 -6.50 3.80
CA ARG A 36 -8.82 -6.71 2.58
C ARG A 36 -9.53 -5.43 2.19
N VAL A 37 -9.18 -4.90 1.02
CA VAL A 37 -9.88 -3.74 0.47
C VAL A 37 -11.33 -4.13 0.14
N PRO A 38 -12.31 -3.34 0.59
CA PRO A 38 -13.72 -3.59 0.25
C PRO A 38 -13.91 -3.69 -1.27
N SER A 39 -14.56 -4.76 -1.74
CA SER A 39 -14.73 -5.05 -3.17
C SER A 39 -15.35 -3.89 -3.97
N ARG A 40 -16.20 -3.09 -3.33
CA ARG A 40 -16.83 -1.90 -3.92
C ARG A 40 -15.85 -0.80 -4.31
N LEU A 41 -14.68 -0.76 -3.67
CA LEU A 41 -13.64 0.22 -3.93
C LEU A 41 -12.59 -0.32 -4.91
N VAL A 42 -12.48 -1.64 -5.05
CA VAL A 42 -11.49 -2.26 -5.94
C VAL A 42 -11.78 -1.92 -7.40
N GLY A 43 -10.77 -1.44 -8.12
CA GLY A 43 -10.90 -1.03 -9.52
C GLY A 43 -11.33 0.43 -9.70
N THR A 44 -11.66 1.15 -8.63
CA THR A 44 -11.99 2.58 -8.72
C THR A 44 -10.73 3.39 -9.04
N THR A 45 -10.81 4.21 -10.09
CA THR A 45 -9.75 5.17 -10.42
C THR A 45 -9.82 6.37 -9.48
N THR A 46 -8.72 6.62 -8.78
CA THR A 46 -8.54 7.80 -7.93
C THR A 46 -7.43 8.68 -8.47
N ALA A 47 -7.22 9.85 -7.87
CA ALA A 47 -6.09 10.72 -8.17
C ALA A 47 -4.72 10.01 -7.99
N HIS A 48 -4.66 8.94 -7.20
CA HIS A 48 -3.46 8.15 -6.91
C HIS A 48 -3.39 6.83 -7.70
N GLY A 49 -4.30 6.63 -8.65
CA GLY A 49 -4.37 5.42 -9.49
C GLY A 49 -5.53 4.49 -9.13
N ILE A 50 -5.49 3.29 -9.69
CA ILE A 50 -6.55 2.28 -9.54
C ILE A 50 -6.44 1.64 -8.15
N ILE A 51 -7.55 1.63 -7.42
CA ILE A 51 -7.60 0.98 -6.12
C ILE A 51 -7.44 -0.55 -6.30
N PRO A 52 -6.49 -1.15 -5.59
CA PRO A 52 -6.16 -2.55 -5.72
C PRO A 52 -6.98 -3.44 -4.78
N ARG A 53 -7.07 -4.74 -5.07
CA ARG A 53 -7.81 -5.70 -4.23
C ARG A 53 -7.11 -5.98 -2.89
N ARG A 54 -5.80 -5.84 -2.85
CA ARG A 54 -4.96 -6.04 -1.67
C ARG A 54 -3.87 -4.99 -1.64
N LEU A 55 -3.31 -4.75 -0.45
CA LEU A 55 -2.24 -3.79 -0.23
C LEU A 55 -0.84 -4.43 -0.25
N ASP A 56 -0.73 -5.76 -0.36
CA ASP A 56 0.56 -6.44 -0.47
C ASP A 56 1.25 -6.22 -1.83
N PRO A 57 2.60 -6.10 -1.87
CA PRO A 57 3.53 -6.08 -0.73
C PRO A 57 3.80 -4.67 -0.17
N ILE A 58 3.98 -4.57 1.16
CA ILE A 58 4.35 -3.34 1.90
C ILE A 58 5.79 -3.49 2.40
N PHE A 59 6.60 -2.44 2.20
CA PHE A 59 7.97 -2.37 2.69
C PHE A 59 8.01 -1.76 4.11
N ARG A 60 8.85 -2.28 5.00
CA ARG A 60 9.07 -1.78 6.37
C ARG A 60 10.56 -1.54 6.60
#